data_AF-A0A2E5ZZJ8-F1
#
_entry.id   AF-A0A2E5ZZJ8-F1
#
_cell.length_a   1.000
_cell.length_b   1.000
_cell.length_c   1.000
_cell.angle_alpha   90.00
_cell.angle_beta   90.00
_cell.angle_gamma   90.00
#
_symmetry.space_group_name_H-M   'P 1'
#
loop_
_entity.id
_entity.type
_entity.pdbx_description
1 polymer ?
#
loop_
_entity_poly.entity_id
_entity_poly.type
_entity_poly.pdbx_seq_one_letter_code
_entity_poly.pdbx_strand_id
1 'polypeptide(L)'
;MLRSIERVNLGLQIKIRPFQRTRCQVLIDRLAWDRQVLDAIEAQATAEHVPRDVLQSRVHAYASEIVPAFNVFIYFRIGYWIARWFSRFVYRVHVAAIDFDKLQNVDPEASVVFVMNHRSNMDYLLVTYLAARQVSISYAVGEWANFFPLRPLIKALGGFFVRRNSDDALYRKVLERYVHMATREGVCQAVYLESGLTRDGSLGEPRLGFLDYMLRDYHAERGRDIVFVPVAINYDHVPEDDRMLGWDGDGVRPGAWLTLRRAVRLLRVNSIGKSRERLEAYGHAGVNFGEPISAKAWIEAGRVPFWTLGKEARFVQVRALADHLMDAVAHVMPILPVPLISYVFENAEGDELASSDIVRRVSDLIDRIIAGGGAMKSDERPKLGTLANALRIMVNGGMLDRRDGGYTLIDHPLRRKLCRYYANSIARTVR
;
A
#
# COMPACT_ATOMS: atom_id res chain seq x y z
N MET A 1 -2.21 26.02 -18.90
CA MET A 1 -2.25 24.63 -18.38
C MET A 1 -1.21 23.72 -19.02
N LEU A 2 -1.03 23.72 -20.35
CA LEU A 2 0.00 22.88 -21.02
C LEU A 2 1.45 23.22 -20.60
N ARG A 3 1.84 24.51 -20.64
CA ARG A 3 3.15 25.00 -20.19
C ARG A 3 3.48 24.75 -18.71
N SER A 4 2.47 24.58 -17.86
CA SER A 4 2.66 24.25 -16.44
C SER A 4 2.86 22.74 -16.22
N ILE A 5 2.29 21.91 -17.09
CA ILE A 5 2.45 20.44 -17.04
C ILE A 5 3.82 20.04 -17.58
N GLU A 6 4.27 20.67 -18.68
CA GLU A 6 5.63 20.44 -19.21
C GLU A 6 6.69 20.79 -18.16
N ARG A 7 6.51 21.90 -17.44
CA ARG A 7 7.38 22.28 -16.31
C ARG A 7 7.40 21.25 -15.18
N VAL A 8 6.26 20.63 -14.87
CA VAL A 8 6.19 19.56 -13.87
C VAL A 8 6.88 18.29 -14.39
N ASN A 9 6.61 17.89 -15.64
CA ASN A 9 7.21 16.72 -16.27
C ASN A 9 8.74 16.79 -16.37
N LEU A 10 9.33 17.98 -16.47
CA LEU A 10 10.80 18.16 -16.48
C LEU A 10 11.49 17.69 -15.19
N GLY A 11 10.76 17.65 -14.07
CA GLY A 11 11.27 17.17 -12.78
C GLY A 11 10.84 15.74 -12.43
N LEU A 12 10.06 15.07 -13.28
CA LEU A 12 9.57 13.72 -13.03
C LEU A 12 10.41 12.70 -13.81
N GLN A 13 10.81 11.65 -13.11
CA GLN A 13 11.46 10.49 -13.70
C GLN A 13 10.48 9.70 -14.57
N ILE A 14 9.24 9.54 -14.10
CA ILE A 14 8.13 8.99 -14.90
C ILE A 14 7.17 10.11 -15.23
N LYS A 15 7.11 10.45 -16.51
CA LYS A 15 6.29 11.55 -17.02
C LYS A 15 4.79 11.24 -16.90
N ILE A 16 4.00 12.28 -16.66
CA ILE A 16 2.54 12.19 -16.71
C ILE A 16 2.13 11.80 -18.13
N ARG A 17 1.38 10.70 -18.26
CA ARG A 17 0.98 10.16 -19.57
C ARG A 17 -0.21 10.93 -20.16
N PRO A 18 -0.35 10.97 -21.50
CA PRO A 18 -1.52 11.57 -22.16
C PRO A 18 -2.86 11.01 -21.65
N PHE A 19 -2.89 9.72 -21.32
CA PHE A 19 -4.06 9.08 -20.74
C PHE A 19 -4.56 9.78 -19.47
N GLN A 20 -3.67 10.15 -18.56
CA GLN A 20 -4.03 10.87 -17.32
C GLN A 20 -4.50 12.31 -17.58
N ARG A 21 -4.17 12.87 -18.74
CA ARG A 21 -4.57 14.23 -19.14
C ARG A 21 -5.88 14.26 -19.93
N THR A 22 -6.36 13.08 -20.35
CA THR A 22 -7.60 12.96 -21.09
C THR A 22 -8.77 13.33 -20.18
N ARG A 23 -9.77 14.03 -20.73
CA ARG A 23 -10.95 14.40 -19.94
C ARG A 23 -11.60 13.13 -19.41
N CYS A 24 -11.98 13.13 -18.13
CA CYS A 24 -12.63 12.00 -17.47
C CYS A 24 -13.82 11.46 -18.30
N GLN A 25 -14.65 12.35 -18.85
CA GLN A 25 -15.78 11.96 -19.70
C GLN A 25 -15.35 11.15 -20.94
N VAL A 26 -14.26 11.54 -21.60
CA VAL A 26 -13.74 10.83 -22.78
C VAL A 26 -13.24 9.43 -22.40
N LEU A 27 -12.64 9.27 -21.22
CA LEU A 27 -12.23 7.95 -20.73
C LEU A 27 -13.44 7.08 -20.36
N ILE A 28 -14.47 7.68 -19.75
CA ILE A 28 -15.75 7.01 -19.45
C ILE A 28 -16.39 6.51 -20.75
N ASP A 29 -16.49 7.36 -21.76
CA ASP A 29 -17.08 7.00 -23.05
C ASP A 29 -16.23 5.93 -23.76
N ARG A 30 -14.90 6.06 -23.76
CA ARG A 30 -13.99 5.06 -24.34
C ARG A 30 -14.15 3.68 -23.69
N LEU A 31 -14.41 3.62 -22.38
CA LEU A 31 -14.70 2.36 -21.67
C LEU A 31 -16.11 1.84 -21.97
N ALA A 32 -17.09 2.73 -21.98
CA ALA A 32 -18.49 2.35 -22.20
C ALA A 32 -18.72 1.79 -23.61
N TRP A 33 -17.89 2.17 -24.57
CA TRP A 33 -17.89 1.68 -25.95
C TRP A 33 -16.70 0.78 -26.28
N ASP A 34 -15.95 0.29 -25.26
CA ASP A 34 -14.90 -0.70 -25.49
C ASP A 34 -15.53 -2.01 -25.98
N ARG A 35 -14.97 -2.60 -27.05
CA ARG A 35 -15.51 -3.81 -27.66
C ARG A 35 -15.74 -4.94 -26.66
N GLN A 36 -14.80 -5.17 -25.73
CA GLN A 36 -14.95 -6.27 -24.78
C GLN A 36 -15.99 -5.98 -23.69
N VAL A 37 -16.31 -4.70 -23.45
CA VAL A 37 -17.42 -4.30 -22.56
C VAL A 37 -18.75 -4.45 -23.29
N LEU A 38 -18.82 -4.06 -24.56
CA LEU A 38 -19.99 -4.27 -25.41
C LEU A 38 -20.31 -5.77 -25.50
N ASP A 39 -19.32 -6.62 -25.80
CA ASP A 39 -19.50 -8.08 -25.85
C ASP A 39 -20.05 -8.64 -24.52
N ALA A 40 -19.61 -8.09 -23.38
CA ALA A 40 -20.13 -8.47 -22.06
C ALA A 40 -21.56 -7.97 -21.81
N ILE A 41 -21.91 -6.78 -22.30
CA ILE A 41 -23.29 -6.28 -22.30
C ILE A 41 -24.18 -7.22 -23.12
N GLU A 42 -23.74 -7.63 -24.31
CA GLU A 42 -24.53 -8.52 -25.17
C GLU A 42 -24.76 -9.87 -24.49
N ALA A 43 -23.71 -10.49 -23.95
CA ALA A 43 -23.79 -11.76 -23.26
C ALA A 43 -24.74 -11.71 -22.04
N GLN A 44 -24.66 -10.64 -21.23
CA GLN A 44 -25.53 -10.49 -20.07
C GLN A 44 -26.97 -10.13 -20.46
N ALA A 45 -27.17 -9.31 -21.50
CA ALA A 45 -28.51 -8.98 -22.01
C ALA A 45 -29.26 -10.25 -22.43
N THR A 46 -28.58 -11.16 -23.12
CA THR A 46 -29.16 -12.45 -23.53
C THR A 46 -29.40 -13.37 -22.34
N ALA A 47 -28.46 -13.47 -21.40
CA ALA A 47 -28.59 -14.38 -20.26
C ALA A 47 -29.68 -13.96 -19.26
N GLU A 48 -29.73 -12.66 -18.92
CA GLU A 48 -30.62 -12.13 -17.88
C GLU A 48 -31.92 -11.51 -18.45
N HIS A 49 -32.08 -11.50 -19.79
CA HIS A 49 -33.22 -10.87 -20.48
C HIS A 49 -33.40 -9.39 -20.13
N VAL A 50 -32.30 -8.70 -19.86
CA VAL A 50 -32.28 -7.28 -19.52
C VAL A 50 -32.04 -6.46 -20.81
N PRO A 51 -32.81 -5.37 -21.04
CA PRO A 51 -32.58 -4.47 -22.16
C PRO A 51 -31.14 -3.91 -22.20
N ARG A 52 -30.56 -3.82 -23.40
CA ARG A 52 -29.17 -3.36 -23.61
C ARG A 52 -28.92 -1.95 -23.08
N ASP A 53 -29.89 -1.05 -23.23
CA ASP A 53 -29.84 0.34 -22.77
C ASP A 53 -29.70 0.45 -21.24
N VAL A 54 -30.35 -0.45 -20.49
CA VAL A 54 -30.20 -0.56 -19.03
C VAL A 54 -28.78 -0.98 -18.66
N LEU A 55 -28.22 -1.99 -19.33
CA LEU A 55 -26.85 -2.44 -19.10
C LEU A 55 -25.81 -1.38 -19.52
N GLN A 56 -26.04 -0.69 -20.63
CA GLN A 56 -25.21 0.43 -21.08
C GLN A 56 -25.18 1.54 -20.02
N SER A 57 -26.34 1.89 -19.46
CA SER A 57 -26.46 2.88 -18.38
C SER A 57 -25.71 2.44 -17.12
N ARG A 58 -25.77 1.16 -16.76
CA ARG A 58 -24.97 0.58 -15.66
C ARG A 58 -23.47 0.67 -15.93
N VAL A 59 -23.03 0.36 -17.15
CA VAL A 59 -21.63 0.50 -17.55
C VAL A 59 -21.16 1.94 -17.42
N HIS A 60 -21.95 2.93 -17.85
CA HIS A 60 -21.60 4.34 -17.65
C HIS A 60 -21.48 4.70 -16.18
N ALA A 61 -22.35 4.17 -15.31
CA ALA A 61 -22.24 4.37 -13.86
C ALA A 61 -20.96 3.74 -13.30
N TYR A 62 -20.62 2.51 -13.69
CA TYR A 62 -19.39 1.83 -13.27
C TYR A 62 -18.13 2.54 -13.77
N ALA A 63 -18.09 2.94 -15.03
CA ALA A 63 -16.99 3.71 -15.59
C ALA A 63 -16.85 5.06 -14.86
N SER A 64 -17.96 5.74 -14.56
CA SER A 64 -17.95 6.99 -13.79
C SER A 64 -17.51 6.81 -12.34
N GLU A 65 -17.71 5.64 -11.74
CA GLU A 65 -17.20 5.30 -10.42
C GLU A 65 -15.68 5.11 -10.47
N ILE A 66 -15.22 4.26 -11.39
CA ILE A 66 -13.83 3.80 -11.53
C ILE A 66 -12.93 4.94 -12.04
N VAL A 67 -13.23 5.55 -13.18
CA VAL A 67 -12.32 6.47 -13.88
C VAL A 67 -11.98 7.69 -13.00
N PRO A 68 -10.69 7.99 -12.75
CA PRO A 68 -10.28 9.14 -11.97
C PRO A 68 -10.47 10.44 -12.74
N ALA A 69 -10.68 11.54 -12.01
CA ALA A 69 -10.75 12.89 -12.56
C ALA A 69 -9.44 13.64 -12.29
N PHE A 70 -8.33 13.08 -12.77
CA PHE A 70 -6.98 13.53 -12.40
C PHE A 70 -6.78 15.02 -12.69
N ASN A 71 -6.31 15.74 -11.68
CA ASN A 71 -5.99 17.15 -11.77
C ASN A 71 -4.56 17.39 -11.33
N VAL A 72 -3.70 17.71 -12.31
CA VAL A 72 -2.25 17.92 -12.11
C VAL A 72 -1.99 18.97 -11.03
N PHE A 73 -2.75 20.06 -11.01
CA PHE A 73 -2.56 21.13 -10.04
C PHE A 73 -2.89 20.67 -8.63
N ILE A 74 -4.02 19.97 -8.47
CA ILE A 74 -4.42 19.42 -7.17
C ILE A 74 -3.37 18.41 -6.72
N TYR A 75 -2.92 17.52 -7.60
CA TYR A 75 -1.90 16.50 -7.29
C TYR A 75 -0.60 17.11 -6.75
N PHE A 76 0.08 17.94 -7.56
CA PHE A 76 1.42 18.41 -7.23
C PHE A 76 1.46 19.56 -6.24
N ARG A 77 0.40 20.37 -6.14
CA ARG A 77 0.42 21.59 -5.32
C ARG A 77 -0.30 21.44 -4.00
N ILE A 78 -1.44 20.76 -3.99
CA ILE A 78 -2.26 20.55 -2.80
C ILE A 78 -1.96 19.17 -2.21
N GLY A 79 -2.05 18.11 -3.01
CA GLY A 79 -1.83 16.73 -2.60
C GLY A 79 -0.44 16.52 -2.01
N TYR A 80 0.61 16.95 -2.70
CA TYR A 80 1.98 16.90 -2.16
C TYR A 80 2.12 17.66 -0.85
N TRP A 81 1.56 18.86 -0.74
CA TRP A 81 1.66 19.65 0.49
C TRP A 81 0.92 18.99 1.66
N ILE A 82 -0.29 18.49 1.42
CA ILE A 82 -1.08 17.74 2.41
C ILE A 82 -0.34 16.47 2.81
N ALA A 83 0.14 15.67 1.85
CA ALA A 83 0.83 14.42 2.11
C ALA A 83 2.13 14.67 2.90
N ARG A 84 2.92 15.70 2.52
CA ARG A 84 4.13 16.09 3.26
C ARG A 84 3.82 16.57 4.66
N TRP A 85 2.85 17.48 4.80
CA TRP A 85 2.45 18.03 6.08
C TRP A 85 1.97 16.90 6.99
N PHE A 86 1.03 16.08 6.53
CA PHE A 86 0.43 15.00 7.31
C PHE A 86 1.43 13.90 7.67
N SER A 87 2.26 13.45 6.72
CA SER A 87 3.28 12.43 6.97
C SER A 87 4.30 12.90 8.02
N ARG A 88 4.76 14.15 7.92
CA ARG A 88 5.69 14.76 8.90
C ARG A 88 5.02 15.19 10.20
N PHE A 89 3.70 15.31 10.22
CA PHE A 89 2.89 15.72 11.37
C PHE A 89 2.60 14.53 12.29
N VAL A 90 2.36 13.34 11.74
CA VAL A 90 2.05 12.14 12.53
C VAL A 90 3.31 11.35 12.91
N TYR A 91 4.25 11.15 11.98
CA TYR A 91 5.41 10.28 12.20
C TYR A 91 6.75 10.99 12.01
N ARG A 92 7.79 10.45 12.66
CA ARG A 92 9.16 10.62 12.16
C ARG A 92 9.40 9.56 11.10
N VAL A 93 9.08 9.93 9.87
CA VAL A 93 9.26 9.05 8.71
C VAL A 93 10.75 8.79 8.52
N HIS A 94 11.18 7.55 8.79
CA HIS A 94 12.47 7.04 8.35
C HIS A 94 12.23 6.42 6.98
N VAL A 95 12.65 7.14 5.97
CA VAL A 95 12.81 6.54 4.65
C VAL A 95 14.21 5.97 4.70
N ALA A 96 14.38 4.65 4.77
CA ALA A 96 15.66 4.10 4.33
C ALA A 96 15.76 4.58 2.89
N ALA A 97 16.78 5.39 2.62
CA ALA A 97 16.84 6.27 1.46
C ALA A 97 16.26 5.55 0.25
N ILE A 98 15.23 6.13 -0.35
CA ILE A 98 14.76 5.62 -1.64
C ILE A 98 15.97 5.72 -2.53
N ASP A 99 16.50 4.56 -2.90
CA ASP A 99 17.52 4.46 -3.90
C ASP A 99 16.78 4.66 -5.23
N PHE A 100 16.30 5.89 -5.45
CA PHE A 100 15.64 6.30 -6.69
C PHE A 100 16.59 6.10 -7.87
N ASP A 101 17.88 5.95 -7.60
CA ASP A 101 18.90 5.47 -8.52
C ASP A 101 18.51 4.10 -9.14
N LYS A 102 17.82 3.22 -8.41
CA LYS A 102 17.29 1.95 -8.94
C LYS A 102 16.15 2.16 -9.93
N LEU A 103 15.33 3.19 -9.73
CA LEU A 103 14.33 3.60 -10.72
C LEU A 103 14.96 4.26 -11.96
N GLN A 104 16.21 4.74 -11.90
CA GLN A 104 16.88 5.36 -13.06
C GLN A 104 17.20 4.33 -14.15
N ASN A 105 17.35 3.07 -13.75
CA ASN A 105 17.59 1.96 -14.67
C ASN A 105 16.30 1.42 -15.31
N VAL A 106 15.12 1.88 -14.85
CA VAL A 106 13.84 1.49 -15.45
C VAL A 106 13.62 2.29 -16.72
N ASP A 107 13.23 1.61 -17.80
CA ASP A 107 12.87 2.25 -19.07
C ASP A 107 11.82 3.36 -18.81
N PRO A 108 12.09 4.62 -19.16
CA PRO A 108 11.14 5.72 -19.00
C PRO A 108 9.81 5.51 -19.73
N GLU A 109 9.75 4.59 -20.71
CA GLU A 109 8.54 4.23 -21.44
C GLU A 109 7.82 3.00 -20.85
N ALA A 110 8.38 2.32 -19.84
CA ALA A 110 7.71 1.25 -19.13
C ALA A 110 6.50 1.73 -18.33
N SER A 111 5.60 0.78 -18.05
CA SER A 111 4.47 0.91 -17.15
C SER A 111 4.88 0.47 -15.76
N VAL A 112 5.18 1.43 -14.89
CA VAL A 112 5.64 1.15 -13.52
C VAL A 112 4.46 0.93 -12.59
N VAL A 113 4.48 -0.20 -11.87
CA VAL A 113 3.47 -0.60 -10.90
C VAL A 113 4.13 -0.81 -9.55
N PHE A 114 3.86 0.08 -8.59
CA PHE A 114 4.28 -0.13 -7.21
C PHE A 114 3.42 -1.20 -6.55
N VAL A 115 4.06 -2.24 -6.05
CA VAL A 115 3.43 -3.40 -5.41
C VAL A 115 3.76 -3.34 -3.94
N MET A 116 2.75 -3.20 -3.09
CA MET A 116 2.98 -2.92 -1.67
C MET A 116 2.10 -3.74 -0.72
N ASN A 117 2.61 -3.91 0.51
CA ASN A 117 1.83 -4.42 1.62
C ASN A 117 0.86 -3.36 2.15
N HIS A 118 -0.20 -3.78 2.86
CA HIS A 118 -1.22 -2.85 3.38
C HIS A 118 -1.41 -2.96 4.89
N ARG A 119 -0.91 -1.95 5.63
CA ARG A 119 -0.99 -1.88 7.10
C ARG A 119 -1.92 -0.81 7.62
N SER A 120 -1.97 0.35 6.96
CA SER A 120 -2.76 1.49 7.43
C SER A 120 -3.41 2.24 6.26
N ASN A 121 -4.51 2.96 6.51
CA ASN A 121 -5.00 3.90 5.51
C ASN A 121 -4.01 5.07 5.30
N MET A 122 -3.03 5.21 6.19
CA MET A 122 -1.89 6.13 6.05
C MET A 122 -0.93 5.75 4.94
N ASP A 123 -0.90 4.50 4.50
CA ASP A 123 0.01 4.00 3.46
C ASP A 123 -0.12 4.86 2.19
N TYR A 124 -1.35 5.20 1.79
CA TYR A 124 -1.64 6.06 0.64
C TYR A 124 -0.97 7.43 0.75
N LEU A 125 -1.01 8.06 1.93
CA LEU A 125 -0.41 9.38 2.15
C LEU A 125 1.12 9.30 2.17
N LEU A 126 1.66 8.24 2.78
CA LEU A 126 3.09 8.05 2.93
C LEU A 126 3.74 7.79 1.56
N VAL A 127 3.20 6.84 0.78
CA VAL A 127 3.72 6.55 -0.57
C VAL A 127 3.52 7.75 -1.49
N THR A 128 2.38 8.44 -1.43
CA THR A 128 2.18 9.66 -2.22
C THR A 128 3.20 10.73 -1.85
N TYR A 129 3.47 10.96 -0.56
CA TYR A 129 4.48 11.93 -0.13
C TYR A 129 5.87 11.58 -0.68
N LEU A 130 6.26 10.31 -0.60
CA LEU A 130 7.57 9.82 -1.00
C LEU A 130 7.76 9.87 -2.52
N ALA A 131 6.75 9.46 -3.27
CA ALA A 131 6.83 9.31 -4.71
C ALA A 131 6.49 10.60 -5.49
N ALA A 132 5.71 11.52 -4.91
CA ALA A 132 5.18 12.70 -5.61
C ALA A 132 6.24 13.68 -6.15
N ARG A 133 7.51 13.57 -5.73
CA ARG A 133 8.59 14.38 -6.33
C ARG A 133 9.12 13.81 -7.64
N GLN A 134 8.84 12.55 -7.95
CA GLN A 134 9.46 11.84 -9.07
C GLN A 134 8.46 11.18 -10.01
N VAL A 135 7.27 10.81 -9.52
CA VAL A 135 6.27 10.08 -10.30
C VAL A 135 4.85 10.52 -9.94
N SER A 136 3.92 10.43 -10.90
CA SER A 136 2.49 10.60 -10.65
C SER A 136 1.79 9.24 -10.56
N ILE A 137 1.45 8.83 -9.35
CA ILE A 137 0.85 7.51 -9.06
C ILE A 137 -0.67 7.57 -9.11
N SER A 138 -1.28 6.61 -9.81
CA SER A 138 -2.70 6.28 -9.74
C SER A 138 -2.94 5.09 -8.80
N TYR A 139 -3.79 5.27 -7.79
CA TYR A 139 -4.04 4.26 -6.75
C TYR A 139 -5.37 3.54 -6.94
N ALA A 140 -5.38 2.22 -6.72
CA ALA A 140 -6.62 1.50 -6.44
C ALA A 140 -7.05 1.79 -5.00
N VAL A 141 -8.22 2.40 -4.81
CA VAL A 141 -8.74 2.75 -3.49
C VAL A 141 -10.02 1.97 -3.18
N GLY A 142 -10.11 1.42 -1.97
CA GLY A 142 -11.31 0.72 -1.52
C GLY A 142 -12.48 1.66 -1.19
N GLU A 143 -13.66 1.07 -0.99
CA GLU A 143 -14.92 1.79 -0.74
C GLU A 143 -14.96 2.60 0.57
N TRP A 144 -14.02 2.36 1.50
CA TRP A 144 -13.97 3.06 2.79
C TRP A 144 -13.86 4.59 2.63
N ALA A 145 -13.26 5.05 1.54
CA ALA A 145 -13.05 6.46 1.24
C ALA A 145 -14.09 7.06 0.27
N ASN A 146 -15.11 6.30 -0.10
CA ASN A 146 -16.11 6.68 -1.10
C ASN A 146 -17.23 7.56 -0.52
N PHE A 147 -16.87 8.68 0.13
CA PHE A 147 -17.82 9.65 0.69
C PHE A 147 -17.31 11.09 0.49
N PHE A 148 -18.21 12.07 0.54
CA PHE A 148 -17.83 13.48 0.46
C PHE A 148 -17.25 13.96 1.80
N PRO A 149 -16.12 14.69 1.84
CA PRO A 149 -15.39 15.31 0.71
C PRO A 149 -14.23 14.48 0.15
N LEU A 150 -13.98 13.28 0.67
CA LEU A 150 -12.79 12.49 0.37
C LEU A 150 -12.81 11.93 -1.07
N ARG A 151 -13.98 11.47 -1.55
CA ARG A 151 -14.16 10.92 -2.89
C ARG A 151 -13.65 11.86 -4.01
N PRO A 152 -14.13 13.10 -4.17
CA PRO A 152 -13.65 13.97 -5.25
C PRO A 152 -12.17 14.32 -5.11
N LEU A 153 -11.65 14.45 -3.89
CA LEU A 153 -10.23 14.69 -3.66
C LEU A 153 -9.38 13.51 -4.14
N ILE A 154 -9.72 12.27 -3.75
CA ILE A 154 -9.00 11.07 -4.18
C ILE A 154 -9.02 10.92 -5.69
N LYS A 155 -10.18 11.14 -6.33
CA LYS A 155 -10.28 11.10 -7.80
C LYS A 155 -9.42 12.18 -8.46
N ALA A 156 -9.35 13.38 -7.87
CA ALA A 156 -8.48 14.45 -8.36
C ALA A 156 -6.99 14.13 -8.20
N LEU A 157 -6.63 13.36 -7.16
CA LEU A 157 -5.28 12.84 -6.94
C LEU A 157 -4.96 11.61 -7.81
N GLY A 158 -5.88 11.17 -8.68
CA GLY A 158 -5.65 10.05 -9.59
C GLY A 158 -6.01 8.68 -9.02
N GLY A 159 -6.67 8.62 -7.85
CA GLY A 159 -7.20 7.37 -7.30
C GLY A 159 -8.48 6.92 -8.01
N PHE A 160 -8.59 5.64 -8.32
CA PHE A 160 -9.81 4.99 -8.83
C PHE A 160 -10.38 4.05 -7.77
N PHE A 161 -11.71 3.99 -7.69
CA PHE A 161 -12.39 3.20 -6.68
C PHE A 161 -12.62 1.76 -7.13
N VAL A 162 -12.33 0.82 -6.25
CA VAL A 162 -12.52 -0.62 -6.46
C VAL A 162 -13.45 -1.18 -5.39
N ARG A 163 -14.51 -1.85 -5.83
CA ARG A 163 -15.43 -2.59 -4.96
C ARG A 163 -14.79 -3.90 -4.54
N ARG A 164 -14.84 -4.21 -3.24
CA ARG A 164 -14.30 -5.49 -2.73
C ARG A 164 -15.32 -6.60 -2.99
N ASN A 165 -14.86 -7.76 -3.47
CA ASN A 165 -15.68 -8.96 -3.70
C ASN A 165 -16.98 -8.69 -4.49
N SER A 166 -16.90 -7.89 -5.56
CA SER A 166 -18.07 -7.63 -6.40
C SER A 166 -18.42 -8.87 -7.23
N ASP A 167 -19.61 -9.41 -6.99
CA ASP A 167 -20.14 -10.55 -7.76
C ASP A 167 -20.59 -10.14 -9.17
N ASP A 168 -20.80 -8.85 -9.42
CA ASP A 168 -21.20 -8.30 -10.71
C ASP A 168 -20.11 -8.50 -11.77
N ALA A 169 -20.39 -9.36 -12.75
CA ALA A 169 -19.48 -9.68 -13.84
C ALA A 169 -19.22 -8.48 -14.77
N LEU A 170 -20.23 -7.63 -15.00
CA LEU A 170 -20.12 -6.45 -15.84
C LEU A 170 -19.26 -5.38 -15.19
N TYR A 171 -19.43 -5.16 -13.88
CA TYR A 171 -18.54 -4.29 -13.10
C TYR A 171 -17.09 -4.76 -13.20
N ARG A 172 -16.84 -6.06 -12.96
CA ARG A 172 -15.49 -6.64 -13.06
C ARG A 172 -14.90 -6.46 -14.46
N LYS A 173 -15.72 -6.59 -15.51
CA LYS A 173 -15.27 -6.35 -16.89
C LYS A 173 -14.91 -4.89 -17.16
N VAL A 174 -15.70 -3.93 -16.69
CA VAL A 174 -15.38 -2.50 -16.83
C VAL A 174 -14.09 -2.15 -16.09
N LEU A 175 -13.91 -2.66 -14.86
CA LEU A 175 -12.69 -2.47 -14.09
C LEU A 175 -11.48 -3.08 -14.79
N GLU A 176 -11.59 -4.32 -15.27
CA GLU A 176 -10.56 -5.00 -16.05
C GLU A 176 -10.09 -4.15 -17.23
N ARG A 177 -11.03 -3.63 -18.04
CA ARG A 177 -10.69 -2.82 -19.22
C ARG A 177 -10.04 -1.50 -18.84
N TYR A 178 -10.48 -0.84 -17.78
CA TYR A 178 -9.83 0.36 -17.28
C TYR A 178 -8.37 0.10 -16.86
N VAL A 179 -8.14 -0.92 -16.05
CA VAL A 179 -6.77 -1.28 -15.59
C VAL A 179 -5.89 -1.66 -16.76
N HIS A 180 -6.41 -2.43 -17.71
CA HIS A 180 -5.71 -2.79 -18.93
C HIS A 180 -5.31 -1.56 -19.74
N MET A 181 -6.25 -0.64 -20.00
CA MET A 181 -5.98 0.60 -20.74
C MET A 181 -4.95 1.48 -20.01
N ALA A 182 -5.12 1.72 -18.71
CA ALA A 182 -4.18 2.50 -17.91
C ALA A 182 -2.77 1.91 -17.95
N THR A 183 -2.66 0.58 -17.81
CA THR A 183 -1.39 -0.13 -17.86
C THR A 183 -0.74 -0.04 -19.24
N ARG A 184 -1.49 -0.24 -20.33
CA ARG A 184 -0.92 -0.14 -21.70
C ARG A 184 -0.49 1.27 -22.08
N GLU A 185 -1.14 2.27 -21.52
CA GLU A 185 -0.85 3.68 -21.79
C GLU A 185 0.27 4.23 -20.88
N GLY A 186 0.93 3.38 -20.09
CA GLY A 186 2.09 3.73 -19.29
C GLY A 186 1.77 4.46 -17.99
N VAL A 187 0.52 4.42 -17.52
CA VAL A 187 0.12 5.09 -16.28
C VAL A 187 0.84 4.43 -15.11
N CYS A 188 1.59 5.22 -14.35
CA CYS A 188 2.20 4.72 -13.12
C CYS A 188 1.11 4.42 -12.10
N GLN A 189 1.09 3.18 -11.62
CA GLN A 189 0.05 2.66 -10.74
C GLN A 189 0.64 2.20 -9.41
N ALA A 190 -0.18 2.18 -8.36
CA ALA A 190 0.14 1.56 -7.09
C ALA A 190 -0.99 0.65 -6.65
N VAL A 191 -0.62 -0.57 -6.25
CA VAL A 191 -1.56 -1.63 -5.92
C VAL A 191 -1.14 -2.30 -4.63
N TYR A 192 -2.13 -2.52 -3.77
CA TYR A 192 -2.00 -3.42 -2.63
C TYR A 192 -2.42 -4.81 -3.11
N LEU A 193 -1.47 -5.75 -3.14
CA LEU A 193 -1.83 -7.13 -3.51
C LEU A 193 -2.60 -7.82 -2.39
N GLU A 194 -2.53 -7.32 -1.16
CA GLU A 194 -3.31 -7.83 -0.05
C GLU A 194 -4.81 -7.48 -0.18
N SER A 195 -5.68 -8.36 0.35
CA SER A 195 -7.13 -8.21 0.28
C SER A 195 -7.72 -7.07 1.13
N GLY A 196 -6.91 -6.47 2.01
CA GLY A 196 -7.31 -5.45 2.97
C GLY A 196 -6.14 -5.12 3.90
N LEU A 197 -6.43 -4.37 4.96
CA LEU A 197 -5.45 -4.12 6.02
C LEU A 197 -5.12 -5.45 6.72
N THR A 198 -3.84 -5.72 6.95
CA THR A 198 -3.41 -6.90 7.70
C THR A 198 -4.02 -6.93 9.10
N ARG A 199 -4.61 -8.04 9.54
CA ARG A 199 -5.27 -8.15 10.86
C ARG A 199 -4.37 -8.66 11.96
N ASP A 200 -3.39 -9.48 11.60
CA ASP A 200 -2.44 -10.11 12.51
C ASP A 200 -1.00 -9.60 12.32
N GLY A 201 -0.82 -8.59 11.46
CA GLY A 201 0.46 -7.96 11.18
C GLY A 201 1.35 -8.72 10.20
N SER A 202 0.94 -9.93 9.78
CA SER A 202 1.63 -10.70 8.75
C SER A 202 1.27 -10.19 7.34
N LEU A 203 2.10 -10.51 6.35
CA LEU A 203 1.76 -10.26 4.94
C LEU A 203 0.62 -11.18 4.52
N GLY A 204 -0.48 -10.60 4.05
CA GLY A 204 -1.64 -11.34 3.58
C GLY A 204 -1.43 -12.04 2.24
N GLU A 205 -2.37 -12.93 1.90
CA GLU A 205 -2.40 -13.63 0.61
C GLU A 205 -2.64 -12.65 -0.56
N PRO A 206 -1.90 -12.80 -1.68
CA PRO A 206 -2.05 -11.90 -2.81
C PRO A 206 -3.35 -12.14 -3.59
N ARG A 207 -4.03 -11.04 -3.93
CA ARG A 207 -5.20 -11.00 -4.80
C ARG A 207 -4.75 -10.92 -6.27
N LEU A 208 -4.83 -12.06 -6.93
CA LEU A 208 -4.33 -12.25 -8.30
C LEU A 208 -5.09 -11.45 -9.36
N GLY A 209 -6.36 -11.10 -9.12
CA GLY A 209 -7.22 -10.50 -10.14
C GLY A 209 -6.66 -9.20 -10.74
N PHE A 210 -6.04 -8.35 -9.93
CA PHE A 210 -5.49 -7.08 -10.42
C PHE A 210 -4.26 -7.28 -11.30
N LEU A 211 -3.36 -8.19 -10.91
CA LEU A 211 -2.22 -8.59 -11.73
C LEU A 211 -2.68 -9.27 -13.02
N ASP A 212 -3.70 -10.11 -12.95
CA ASP A 212 -4.26 -10.77 -14.13
C ASP A 212 -4.88 -9.76 -15.11
N TYR A 213 -5.52 -8.69 -14.65
CA TYR A 213 -6.01 -7.61 -15.53
C TYR A 213 -4.88 -6.90 -16.29
N MET A 214 -3.71 -6.76 -15.66
CA MET A 214 -2.52 -6.17 -16.29
C MET A 214 -1.86 -7.11 -17.29
N LEU A 215 -1.80 -8.41 -16.95
CA LEU A 215 -0.94 -9.38 -17.63
C LEU A 215 -1.64 -10.23 -18.70
N ARG A 216 -2.96 -10.45 -18.61
CA ARG A 216 -3.65 -11.43 -19.48
C ARG A 216 -3.53 -11.16 -20.97
N ASP A 217 -3.41 -9.89 -21.35
CA ASP A 217 -3.30 -9.42 -22.74
C ASP A 217 -1.96 -8.69 -22.96
N TYR A 218 -0.97 -8.98 -22.12
CA TYR A 218 0.37 -8.41 -22.19
C TYR A 218 1.23 -9.16 -23.21
N HIS A 219 1.81 -8.43 -24.17
CA HIS A 219 2.70 -8.98 -25.18
C HIS A 219 4.09 -8.35 -25.06
N ALA A 220 5.08 -9.12 -24.62
CA ALA A 220 6.44 -8.67 -24.37
C ALA A 220 7.14 -8.03 -25.59
N GLU A 221 6.79 -8.45 -26.81
CA GLU A 221 7.43 -7.99 -28.05
C GLU A 221 6.83 -6.70 -28.63
N ARG A 222 5.56 -6.41 -28.32
CA ARG A 222 4.79 -5.32 -28.96
C ARG A 222 4.33 -4.25 -27.97
N GLY A 223 4.30 -4.59 -26.69
CA GLY A 223 3.86 -3.71 -25.61
C GLY A 223 5.02 -3.04 -24.89
N ARG A 224 4.70 -1.96 -24.18
CA ARG A 224 5.57 -1.39 -23.14
C ARG A 224 5.78 -2.44 -22.06
N ASP A 225 6.98 -2.56 -21.52
CA ASP A 225 7.23 -3.44 -20.38
C ASP A 225 6.41 -3.02 -19.16
N ILE A 226 6.00 -3.98 -18.34
CA ILE A 226 5.34 -3.74 -17.06
C ILE A 226 6.39 -4.03 -15.99
N VAL A 227 6.79 -3.00 -15.26
CA VAL A 227 7.84 -3.10 -14.25
C VAL A 227 7.21 -2.95 -12.88
N PHE A 228 7.25 -4.02 -12.10
CA PHE A 228 6.75 -4.05 -10.74
C PHE A 228 7.84 -3.60 -9.78
N VAL A 229 7.53 -2.64 -8.91
CA VAL A 229 8.46 -2.13 -7.90
C VAL A 229 7.94 -2.53 -6.53
N PRO A 230 8.58 -3.50 -5.85
CA PRO A 230 8.20 -3.89 -4.49
C PRO A 230 8.40 -2.72 -3.53
N VAL A 231 7.40 -2.43 -2.70
CA VAL A 231 7.46 -1.39 -1.68
C VAL A 231 6.96 -1.98 -0.37
N ALA A 232 7.78 -1.92 0.66
CA ALA A 232 7.41 -2.40 1.98
C ALA A 232 7.28 -1.25 2.97
N ILE A 233 6.21 -1.29 3.76
CA ILE A 233 5.82 -0.27 4.72
C ILE A 233 5.67 -0.92 6.09
N ASN A 234 6.28 -0.32 7.11
CA ASN A 234 6.12 -0.75 8.49
C ASN A 234 6.01 0.44 9.46
N TYR A 235 5.47 0.19 10.66
CA TYR A 235 5.19 1.22 11.67
C TYR A 235 5.60 0.77 13.07
N ASP A 236 6.09 1.70 13.88
CA ASP A 236 6.19 1.51 15.33
C ASP A 236 4.80 1.58 16.00
N HIS A 237 3.87 2.32 15.41
CA HIS A 237 2.50 2.42 15.88
C HIS A 237 1.54 2.69 14.73
N VAL A 238 0.60 1.78 14.46
CA VAL A 238 -0.45 1.94 13.45
C VAL A 238 -1.65 2.64 14.09
N PRO A 239 -2.19 3.77 13.58
CA PRO A 239 -3.28 4.49 14.24
C PRO A 239 -4.59 3.69 14.32
N GLU A 240 -4.74 2.68 13.47
CA GLU A 240 -5.90 1.80 13.37
C GLU A 240 -5.77 0.46 14.14
N ASP A 241 -4.63 0.17 14.75
CA ASP A 241 -4.33 -1.14 15.37
C ASP A 241 -5.37 -1.61 16.40
N ASP A 242 -5.72 -0.76 17.37
CA ASP A 242 -6.72 -1.02 18.41
C ASP A 242 -8.09 -1.36 17.82
N ARG A 243 -8.43 -0.80 16.66
CA ARG A 243 -9.71 -1.08 15.97
C ARG A 243 -9.65 -2.40 15.22
N MET A 244 -8.52 -2.69 14.60
CA MET A 244 -8.34 -3.87 13.78
C MET A 244 -8.29 -5.14 14.61
N LEU A 245 -7.69 -5.09 15.80
CA LEU A 245 -7.58 -6.25 16.71
C LEU A 245 -8.82 -6.50 17.57
N GLY A 246 -9.66 -5.47 17.77
CA GLY A 246 -10.97 -5.61 18.41
C GLY A 246 -12.10 -6.04 17.46
N TRP A 247 -11.82 -6.16 16.16
CA TRP A 247 -12.78 -6.55 15.13
C TRP A 247 -12.88 -8.07 14.96
N ASP A 248 -13.30 -8.74 16.03
CA ASP A 248 -13.80 -10.12 15.96
C ASP A 248 -15.35 -10.04 15.83
N GLY A 249 -15.88 -9.79 14.63
CA GLY A 249 -17.28 -10.12 14.31
C GLY A 249 -18.23 -8.97 13.93
N ASP A 250 -18.31 -7.87 14.66
CA ASP A 250 -19.39 -6.90 14.44
C ASP A 250 -18.93 -5.54 13.89
N GLY A 251 -19.42 -5.23 12.69
CA GLY A 251 -19.11 -4.04 11.88
C GLY A 251 -19.66 -2.72 12.42
N VAL A 252 -19.62 -2.48 13.73
CA VAL A 252 -20.03 -1.22 14.33
C VAL A 252 -19.00 -0.15 13.98
N ARG A 253 -19.32 0.69 12.98
CA ARG A 253 -18.55 1.90 12.69
C ARG A 253 -18.55 2.78 13.94
N PRO A 254 -17.39 3.23 14.46
CA PRO A 254 -17.38 4.13 15.60
C PRO A 254 -18.17 5.40 15.25
N GLY A 255 -19.02 5.83 16.18
CA GLY A 255 -19.84 7.03 15.99
C GLY A 255 -18.97 8.23 15.59
N ALA A 256 -19.51 9.11 14.74
CA ALA A 256 -18.81 10.28 14.21
C ALA A 256 -18.10 11.11 15.31
N TRP A 257 -18.70 11.16 16.50
CA TRP A 257 -18.13 11.80 17.70
C TRP A 257 -16.80 11.20 18.17
N LEU A 258 -16.67 9.87 18.22
CA LEU A 258 -15.43 9.22 18.65
C LEU A 258 -14.31 9.46 17.64
N THR A 259 -14.64 9.43 16.35
CA THR A 259 -13.70 9.75 15.26
C THR A 259 -13.27 11.21 15.32
N LEU A 260 -14.19 12.14 15.60
CA LEU A 260 -13.89 13.56 15.78
C LEU A 260 -13.00 13.81 17.01
N ARG A 261 -13.30 13.20 18.17
CA ARG A 261 -12.45 13.32 19.37
C ARG A 261 -11.03 12.82 19.13
N ARG A 262 -10.87 11.72 18.39
CA ARG A 262 -9.56 11.19 18.00
C ARG A 262 -8.83 12.14 17.04
N ALA A 263 -9.53 12.70 16.05
CA ALA A 263 -8.96 13.70 15.15
C ALA A 263 -8.53 14.97 15.92
N VAL A 264 -9.33 15.44 16.88
CA VAL A 264 -8.99 16.58 17.74
C VAL A 264 -7.82 16.25 18.65
N ARG A 265 -7.74 15.03 19.22
CA ARG A 265 -6.57 14.60 20.01
C ARG A 265 -5.30 14.56 19.16
N LEU A 266 -5.37 13.97 17.96
CA LEU A 266 -4.28 13.96 16.98
C LEU A 266 -3.82 15.38 16.67
N LEU A 267 -4.75 16.29 16.36
CA LEU A 267 -4.45 17.69 16.09
C LEU A 267 -3.83 18.39 17.32
N ARG A 268 -4.35 18.17 18.52
CA ARG A 268 -3.88 18.81 19.75
C ARG A 268 -2.48 18.36 20.14
N VAL A 269 -2.23 17.05 20.17
CA VAL A 269 -0.92 16.45 20.49
C VAL A 269 0.13 16.93 19.49
N ASN A 270 -0.22 17.01 18.21
CA ASN A 270 0.73 17.39 17.17
C ASN A 270 0.87 18.90 16.93
N SER A 271 -0.07 19.74 17.38
CA SER A 271 0.00 21.21 17.25
C SER A 271 0.66 21.90 18.46
N ILE A 272 0.58 21.29 19.66
CA ILE A 272 1.10 21.87 20.91
C ILE A 272 2.32 21.09 21.44
N GLY A 273 2.47 19.81 21.08
CA GLY A 273 3.57 18.99 21.56
C GLY A 273 4.89 19.33 20.88
N LYS A 274 5.96 19.46 21.67
CA LYS A 274 7.34 19.51 21.15
C LYS A 274 7.61 18.22 20.35
N SER A 275 8.55 18.27 19.39
CA SER A 275 8.98 17.11 18.56
C SER A 275 9.15 15.79 19.35
N ARG A 276 9.53 15.90 20.64
CA ARG A 276 9.71 14.80 21.59
C ARG A 276 8.40 14.11 22.02
N GLU A 277 7.33 14.85 22.30
CA GLU A 277 6.02 14.28 22.69
C GLU A 277 5.34 13.55 21.51
N ARG A 278 5.61 14.01 20.28
CA ARG A 278 5.15 13.34 19.04
C ARG A 278 5.85 12.01 18.82
N LEU A 279 7.16 11.96 19.08
CA LEU A 279 7.96 10.73 19.03
C LEU A 279 7.45 9.69 20.04
N GLU A 280 7.06 10.16 21.22
CA GLU A 280 6.53 9.32 22.30
C GLU A 280 5.12 8.77 22.02
N ALA A 281 4.39 9.35 21.05
CA ALA A 281 3.03 8.96 20.71
C ALA A 281 2.92 7.99 19.51
N TYR A 282 3.73 8.15 18.47
CA TYR A 282 3.57 7.40 17.21
C TYR A 282 4.85 6.73 16.68
N GLY A 283 6.03 7.07 17.22
CA GLY A 283 7.30 6.50 16.78
C GLY A 283 7.64 6.75 15.31
N HIS A 284 8.16 5.71 14.65
CA HIS A 284 8.64 5.77 13.27
C HIS A 284 7.69 5.08 12.30
N ALA A 285 7.69 5.58 11.06
CA ALA A 285 7.16 4.88 9.90
C ALA A 285 8.32 4.63 8.94
N GLY A 286 8.46 3.38 8.50
CA GLY A 286 9.48 2.92 7.57
C GLY A 286 8.89 2.68 6.19
N VAL A 287 9.59 3.09 5.13
CA VAL A 287 9.29 2.68 3.76
C VAL A 287 10.58 2.34 3.04
N ASN A 288 10.62 1.15 2.45
CA ASN A 288 11.74 0.64 1.67
C ASN A 288 11.26 0.22 0.29
N PHE A 289 12.14 0.34 -0.70
CA PHE A 289 11.89 -0.02 -2.10
C PHE A 289 12.80 -1.19 -2.48
N GLY A 290 12.22 -2.19 -3.14
CA GLY A 290 12.93 -3.34 -3.68
C GLY A 290 13.38 -3.13 -5.11
N GLU A 291 14.11 -4.13 -5.61
CA GLU A 291 14.55 -4.14 -7.01
C GLU A 291 13.35 -4.19 -7.96
N PRO A 292 13.34 -3.38 -9.04
CA PRO A 292 12.31 -3.47 -10.06
C PRO A 292 12.31 -4.85 -10.76
N ILE A 293 11.13 -5.45 -10.87
CA ILE A 293 10.90 -6.76 -11.50
C ILE A 293 10.15 -6.55 -12.81
N SER A 294 10.82 -6.86 -13.93
CA SER A 294 10.26 -6.74 -15.28
C SER A 294 9.36 -7.94 -15.62
N ALA A 295 8.14 -7.68 -16.07
CA ALA A 295 7.23 -8.71 -16.58
C ALA A 295 7.79 -9.35 -17.86
N LYS A 296 8.45 -8.57 -18.72
CA LYS A 296 9.16 -9.09 -19.89
C LYS A 296 10.25 -10.08 -19.48
N ALA A 297 11.16 -9.68 -18.60
CA ALA A 297 12.25 -10.54 -18.13
C ALA A 297 11.71 -11.80 -17.41
N TRP A 298 10.62 -11.67 -16.66
CA TRP A 298 9.96 -12.80 -16.00
C TRP A 298 9.47 -13.87 -16.98
N ILE A 299 8.93 -13.45 -18.12
CA ILE A 299 8.48 -14.34 -19.22
C ILE A 299 9.71 -14.92 -19.94
N GLU A 300 10.69 -14.09 -20.30
CA GLU A 300 11.90 -14.51 -21.04
C GLU A 300 12.77 -15.50 -20.25
N ALA A 301 12.70 -15.49 -18.91
CA ALA A 301 13.37 -16.46 -18.03
C ALA A 301 12.78 -17.90 -18.07
N GLY A 302 12.18 -18.30 -19.20
CA GLY A 302 11.66 -19.65 -19.42
C GLY A 302 10.22 -19.88 -19.00
N ARG A 303 9.41 -18.82 -18.86
CA ARG A 303 7.98 -18.93 -18.53
C ARG A 303 7.11 -18.69 -19.75
N VAL A 304 5.92 -19.29 -19.75
CA VAL A 304 4.97 -19.17 -20.87
C VAL A 304 4.32 -17.78 -20.86
N PRO A 305 4.20 -17.09 -22.01
CA PRO A 305 3.50 -15.82 -22.07
C PRO A 305 2.05 -15.93 -21.56
N PHE A 306 1.60 -14.99 -20.73
CA PHE A 306 0.28 -15.07 -20.09
C PHE A 306 -0.88 -15.13 -21.08
N TRP A 307 -0.78 -14.44 -22.22
CA TRP A 307 -1.82 -14.34 -23.24
C TRP A 307 -2.06 -15.64 -24.02
N THR A 308 -1.13 -16.59 -23.99
CA THR A 308 -1.30 -17.91 -24.65
C THR A 308 -2.02 -18.92 -23.75
N LEU A 309 -2.28 -18.57 -22.49
CA LEU A 309 -2.81 -19.48 -21.48
C LEU A 309 -4.30 -19.27 -21.25
N GLY A 310 -5.03 -20.38 -21.12
CA GLY A 310 -6.38 -20.40 -20.57
C GLY A 310 -6.41 -19.88 -19.13
N LYS A 311 -7.59 -19.48 -18.65
CA LYS A 311 -7.76 -18.78 -17.36
C LYS A 311 -7.10 -19.52 -16.18
N GLU A 312 -7.33 -20.82 -16.02
CA GLU A 312 -6.81 -21.58 -14.89
C GLU A 312 -5.28 -21.67 -14.90
N ALA A 313 -4.69 -22.10 -16.02
CA ALA A 313 -3.23 -22.16 -16.20
C ALA A 313 -2.57 -20.78 -16.05
N ARG A 314 -3.22 -19.72 -16.54
CA ARG A 314 -2.74 -18.35 -16.38
C ARG A 314 -2.73 -17.92 -14.92
N PHE A 315 -3.76 -18.25 -14.14
CA PHE A 315 -3.81 -17.92 -12.72
C PHE A 315 -2.70 -18.61 -11.91
N VAL A 316 -2.25 -19.80 -12.32
CA VAL A 316 -1.06 -20.45 -11.73
C VAL A 316 0.20 -19.62 -11.98
N GLN A 317 0.40 -19.13 -13.21
CA GLN A 317 1.56 -18.30 -13.54
C GLN A 317 1.50 -16.91 -12.89
N VAL A 318 0.31 -16.30 -12.84
CA VAL A 318 0.10 -15.02 -12.15
C VAL A 318 0.33 -15.17 -10.65
N ARG A 319 -0.07 -16.31 -10.05
CA ARG A 319 0.24 -16.63 -8.65
C ARG A 319 1.74 -16.71 -8.41
N ALA A 320 2.48 -17.44 -9.25
CA ALA A 320 3.93 -17.55 -9.10
C ALA A 320 4.64 -16.18 -9.13
N LEU A 321 4.19 -15.27 -10.01
CA LEU A 321 4.69 -13.89 -10.01
C LEU A 321 4.26 -13.11 -8.76
N ALA A 322 3.00 -13.25 -8.35
CA ALA A 322 2.48 -12.58 -7.16
C ALA A 322 3.23 -13.01 -5.90
N ASP A 323 3.49 -14.30 -5.72
CA ASP A 323 4.22 -14.84 -4.58
C ASP A 323 5.67 -14.31 -4.59
N HIS A 324 6.33 -14.30 -5.76
CA HIS A 324 7.66 -13.70 -5.90
C HIS A 324 7.68 -12.20 -5.55
N LEU A 325 6.66 -11.45 -5.96
CA LEU A 325 6.51 -10.04 -5.60
C LEU A 325 6.29 -9.85 -4.10
N MET A 326 5.47 -10.70 -3.46
CA MET A 326 5.23 -10.65 -2.02
C MET A 326 6.49 -11.02 -1.22
N ASP A 327 7.30 -11.97 -1.70
CA ASP A 327 8.59 -12.29 -1.12
C ASP A 327 9.58 -11.13 -1.27
N ALA A 328 9.60 -10.46 -2.42
CA ALA A 328 10.41 -9.25 -2.61
C ALA A 328 9.99 -8.11 -1.66
N VAL A 329 8.68 -7.94 -1.42
CA VAL A 329 8.15 -7.00 -0.41
C VAL A 329 8.59 -7.43 1.01
N ALA A 330 8.51 -8.71 1.35
CA ALA A 330 8.95 -9.23 2.65
C ALA A 330 10.45 -9.01 2.89
N HIS A 331 11.26 -9.20 1.84
CA HIS A 331 12.71 -9.03 1.89
C HIS A 331 13.10 -7.58 2.18
N VAL A 332 12.36 -6.62 1.63
CA VAL A 332 12.61 -5.19 1.89
C VAL A 332 11.86 -4.62 3.10
N MET A 333 11.21 -5.45 3.92
CA MET A 333 10.40 -4.97 5.06
C MET A 333 11.20 -4.09 6.03
N PRO A 334 10.79 -2.84 6.29
CA PRO A 334 11.47 -1.97 7.23
C PRO A 334 11.46 -2.56 8.64
N ILE A 335 12.65 -2.64 9.25
CA ILE A 335 12.85 -3.17 10.59
C ILE A 335 12.84 -2.02 11.59
N LEU A 336 11.80 -1.98 12.43
CA LEU A 336 11.55 -0.88 13.35
C LEU A 336 11.64 -1.31 14.83
N PRO A 337 11.95 -0.38 15.76
CA PRO A 337 12.10 -0.67 17.18
C PRO A 337 10.95 -1.41 17.85
N VAL A 338 9.68 -1.00 17.65
CA VAL A 338 8.54 -1.67 18.29
C VAL A 338 8.38 -3.11 17.76
N PRO A 339 8.34 -3.38 16.44
CA PRO A 339 8.39 -4.74 15.91
C PRO A 339 9.53 -5.61 16.46
N LEU A 340 10.74 -5.07 16.58
CA LEU A 340 11.90 -5.79 17.14
C LEU A 340 11.65 -6.20 18.59
N ILE A 341 11.22 -5.26 19.43
CA ILE A 341 10.96 -5.53 20.85
C ILE A 341 9.78 -6.48 21.00
N SER A 342 8.71 -6.29 20.23
CA SER A 342 7.57 -7.22 20.20
C SER A 342 7.99 -8.64 19.83
N TYR A 343 8.86 -8.81 18.83
CA TYR A 343 9.38 -10.11 18.46
C TYR A 343 10.22 -10.73 19.58
N VAL A 344 11.04 -9.94 20.29
CA VAL A 344 11.79 -10.41 21.45
C VAL A 344 10.86 -10.90 22.56
N PHE A 345 9.78 -10.17 22.86
CA PHE A 345 8.82 -10.58 23.88
C PHE A 345 7.99 -11.80 23.49
N GLU A 346 7.55 -11.93 22.24
CA GLU A 346 6.81 -13.13 21.79
C GLU A 346 7.67 -14.40 21.79
N ASN A 347 9.00 -14.27 21.77
CA ASN A 347 9.96 -15.39 21.76
C ASN A 347 10.79 -15.49 23.05
N ALA A 348 10.47 -14.72 24.08
CA ALA A 348 11.17 -14.79 25.35
C ALA A 348 10.61 -15.91 26.22
N GLU A 349 11.51 -16.68 26.84
CA GLU A 349 11.16 -17.54 27.97
C GLU A 349 11.14 -16.69 29.24
N GLY A 350 9.98 -16.60 29.89
CA GLY A 350 9.75 -15.82 31.10
C GLY A 350 8.87 -14.58 30.89
N ASP A 351 8.18 -14.16 31.95
CA ASP A 351 7.19 -13.07 31.87
C ASP A 351 7.81 -11.66 31.96
N GLU A 352 9.01 -11.53 32.52
CA GLU A 352 9.67 -10.24 32.78
C GLU A 352 11.08 -10.18 32.19
N LEU A 353 11.40 -9.08 31.50
CA LEU A 353 12.70 -8.82 30.91
C LEU A 353 13.30 -7.52 31.44
N ALA A 354 14.55 -7.56 31.90
CA ALA A 354 15.29 -6.37 32.27
C ALA A 354 15.63 -5.51 31.03
N SER A 355 15.76 -4.20 31.22
CA SER A 355 16.10 -3.26 30.13
C SER A 355 17.38 -3.66 29.37
N SER A 356 18.40 -4.14 30.08
CA SER A 356 19.66 -4.61 29.51
C SER A 356 19.48 -5.87 28.66
N ASP A 357 18.63 -6.80 29.11
CA ASP A 357 18.35 -8.03 28.36
C ASP A 357 17.57 -7.76 27.09
N ILE A 358 16.63 -6.82 27.11
CA ILE A 358 15.90 -6.39 25.91
C ILE A 358 16.88 -5.83 24.89
N VAL A 359 17.77 -4.91 25.29
CA VAL A 359 18.77 -4.30 24.40
C VAL A 359 19.68 -5.37 23.79
N ARG A 360 20.17 -6.31 24.61
CA ARG A 360 21.02 -7.41 24.14
C ARG A 360 20.28 -8.29 23.13
N ARG A 361 19.08 -8.79 23.48
CA ARG A 361 18.28 -9.66 22.60
C ARG A 361 17.87 -8.96 21.30
N VAL A 362 17.56 -7.66 21.35
CA VAL A 362 17.30 -6.86 20.14
C VAL A 362 18.55 -6.75 19.28
N SER A 363 19.74 -6.54 19.88
CA SER A 363 20.99 -6.54 19.11
C SER A 363 21.24 -7.89 18.44
N ASP A 364 21.11 -9.00 19.17
CA ASP A 364 21.27 -10.35 18.65
C ASP A 364 20.26 -10.65 17.52
N LEU A 365 19.03 -10.14 17.64
CA LEU A 365 18.02 -10.24 16.60
C LEU A 365 18.40 -9.45 15.34
N ILE A 366 18.88 -8.21 15.51
CA ILE A 366 19.36 -7.40 14.38
C ILE A 366 20.52 -8.09 13.68
N ASP A 367 21.47 -8.66 14.42
CA ASP A 367 22.61 -9.39 13.84
C ASP A 367 22.15 -10.56 12.97
N ARG A 368 21.13 -11.31 13.42
CA ARG A 368 20.51 -12.39 12.62
C ARG A 368 19.83 -11.86 11.37
N ILE A 369 19.06 -10.78 11.48
CA ILE A 369 18.38 -10.16 10.32
C ILE A 369 19.40 -9.69 9.29
N ILE A 370 20.48 -9.03 9.72
CA ILE A 370 21.55 -8.55 8.83
C ILE A 370 22.25 -9.74 8.16
N ALA A 371 22.58 -10.78 8.92
CA ALA A 371 23.22 -11.99 8.39
C ALA A 371 22.34 -12.74 7.37
N GLY A 372 21.01 -12.72 7.57
CA GLY A 372 20.02 -13.25 6.62
C GLY A 372 19.77 -12.36 5.39
N GLY A 373 20.47 -11.23 5.27
CA GLY A 373 20.28 -10.28 4.16
C GLY A 373 19.02 -9.43 4.27
N GLY A 374 18.46 -9.27 5.47
CA GLY A 374 17.30 -8.42 5.70
C GLY A 374 17.57 -6.93 5.44
N ALA A 375 16.50 -6.15 5.32
CA ALA A 375 16.54 -4.74 4.94
C ALA A 375 16.92 -3.78 6.08
N MET A 376 18.06 -4.05 6.70
CA MET A 376 18.71 -3.17 7.68
C MET A 376 20.22 -3.23 7.47
N LYS A 377 20.86 -2.06 7.39
CA LYS A 377 22.32 -1.95 7.38
C LYS A 377 22.86 -1.78 8.80
N SER A 378 24.15 -2.09 8.98
CA SER A 378 24.79 -2.00 10.30
C SER A 378 24.83 -0.58 10.88
N ASP A 379 24.85 0.45 10.04
CA ASP A 379 24.82 1.87 10.41
C ASP A 379 23.40 2.39 10.72
N GLU A 380 22.36 1.63 10.35
CA GLU A 380 20.95 1.94 10.62
C GLU A 380 20.47 1.41 11.98
N ARG A 381 21.36 0.80 12.77
CA ARG A 381 21.03 0.26 14.10
C ARG A 381 20.36 1.32 14.98
N PRO A 382 19.24 0.99 15.64
CA PRO A 382 18.56 1.92 16.52
C PRO A 382 19.45 2.25 17.72
N LYS A 383 19.65 3.54 17.98
CA LYS A 383 20.32 4.03 19.18
C LYS A 383 19.53 3.63 20.43
N LEU A 384 20.21 3.53 21.58
CA LEU A 384 19.57 3.23 22.87
C LEU A 384 18.38 4.14 23.19
N GLY A 385 18.48 5.44 22.88
CA GLY A 385 17.37 6.38 23.05
C GLY A 385 16.14 6.07 22.18
N THR A 386 16.35 5.48 21.00
CA THR A 386 15.28 5.04 20.10
C THR A 386 14.56 3.81 20.67
N LEU A 387 15.32 2.83 21.18
CA LEU A 387 14.75 1.66 21.86
C LEU A 387 14.00 2.04 23.13
N ALA A 388 14.55 2.95 23.93
CA ALA A 388 13.87 3.47 25.13
C ALA A 388 12.55 4.18 24.78
N ASN A 389 12.49 4.89 23.64
CA ASN A 389 11.25 5.49 23.17
C ASN A 389 10.23 4.44 22.73
N ALA A 390 10.67 3.39 22.03
CA ALA A 390 9.81 2.28 21.64
C ALA A 390 9.20 1.56 22.85
N LEU A 391 9.99 1.32 23.90
CA LEU A 391 9.48 0.80 25.17
C LEU A 391 8.40 1.71 25.78
N ARG A 392 8.58 3.05 25.74
CA ARG A 392 7.54 3.99 26.19
C ARG A 392 6.29 3.91 25.34
N ILE A 393 6.41 3.79 24.02
CA ILE A 393 5.25 3.61 23.12
C ILE A 393 4.50 2.34 23.52
N MET A 394 5.21 1.24 23.75
CA MET A 394 4.61 -0.04 24.14
C MET A 394 3.95 0.01 25.52
N VAL A 395 4.54 0.72 26.49
CA VAL A 395 3.92 0.93 27.81
C VAL A 395 2.67 1.83 27.69
N ASN A 396 2.78 2.96 26.99
CA ASN A 396 1.65 3.89 26.80
C ASN A 396 0.50 3.26 25.99
N GLY A 397 0.81 2.36 25.06
CA GLY A 397 -0.14 1.56 24.29
C GLY A 397 -0.73 0.38 25.06
N GLY A 398 -0.28 0.15 26.31
CA GLY A 398 -0.76 -0.94 27.15
C GLY A 398 -0.33 -2.34 26.69
N MET A 399 0.75 -2.44 25.91
CA MET A 399 1.36 -3.73 25.57
C MET A 399 2.28 -4.24 26.69
N LEU A 400 3.01 -3.33 27.33
CA LEU A 400 3.96 -3.63 28.40
C LEU A 400 3.60 -2.92 29.70
N ASP A 401 3.87 -3.57 30.83
CA ASP A 401 3.89 -2.98 32.15
C ASP A 401 5.35 -2.80 32.59
N ARG A 402 5.63 -1.75 33.37
CA ARG A 402 6.98 -1.48 33.87
C ARG A 402 7.01 -1.72 35.38
N ARG A 403 7.77 -2.72 35.81
CA ARG A 403 7.93 -3.11 37.23
C ARG A 403 9.40 -3.11 37.59
N ASP A 404 9.78 -2.48 38.70
CA ASP A 404 11.09 -2.58 39.38
C ASP A 404 12.36 -2.75 38.51
N GLY A 405 12.44 -2.05 37.36
CA GLY A 405 13.60 -2.05 36.45
C GLY A 405 13.46 -2.96 35.21
N GLY A 406 12.43 -3.80 35.16
CA GLY A 406 12.05 -4.65 34.06
C GLY A 406 10.75 -4.25 33.36
N TYR A 407 10.40 -5.05 32.35
CA TYR A 407 9.20 -4.91 31.53
C TYR A 407 8.53 -6.28 31.37
N THR A 408 7.22 -6.30 31.51
CA THR A 408 6.40 -7.51 31.42
C THR A 408 5.32 -7.31 30.36
N LEU A 409 4.99 -8.35 29.59
CA LEU A 409 3.80 -8.30 28.74
C LEU A 409 2.55 -8.20 29.59
N ILE A 410 1.65 -7.28 29.24
CA ILE A 410 0.36 -7.17 29.92
C ILE A 410 -0.48 -8.39 29.59
N ASP A 411 -0.97 -9.06 30.64
CA ASP A 411 -1.82 -10.25 30.53
C ASP A 411 -3.27 -9.88 30.17
N HIS A 412 -3.45 -9.31 28.99
CA HIS A 412 -4.75 -8.99 28.42
C HIS A 412 -4.79 -9.51 26.97
N PRO A 413 -5.82 -10.30 26.59
CA PRO A 413 -5.86 -10.97 25.27
C PRO A 413 -5.64 -10.03 24.08
N LEU A 414 -6.29 -8.85 24.07
CA LEU A 414 -6.12 -7.87 22.99
C LEU A 414 -4.71 -7.25 22.95
N ARG A 415 -4.04 -7.11 24.10
CA ARG A 415 -2.71 -6.50 24.19
C ARG A 415 -1.62 -7.49 23.79
N ARG A 416 -1.78 -8.76 24.15
CA ARG A 416 -0.97 -9.86 23.59
C ARG A 416 -1.15 -9.97 22.07
N LYS A 417 -2.40 -9.92 21.56
CA LYS A 417 -2.66 -9.87 20.11
C LYS A 417 -1.96 -8.67 19.44
N LEU A 418 -1.94 -7.50 20.09
CA LEU A 418 -1.26 -6.30 19.59
C LEU A 418 0.26 -6.45 19.55
N CYS A 419 0.87 -7.01 20.60
CA CYS A 419 2.29 -7.32 20.59
C CYS A 419 2.64 -8.28 19.44
N ARG A 420 1.87 -9.36 19.29
CA ARG A 420 2.02 -10.32 18.20
C ARG A 420 1.84 -9.69 16.82
N TYR A 421 0.90 -8.75 16.68
CA TYR A 421 0.71 -7.99 15.45
C TYR A 421 2.00 -7.30 15.00
N TYR A 422 2.67 -6.59 15.91
CA TYR A 422 3.94 -5.94 15.61
C TYR A 422 5.08 -6.94 15.38
N ALA A 423 5.14 -8.04 16.14
CA ALA A 423 6.15 -9.09 15.95
C ALA A 423 6.04 -9.76 14.57
N ASN A 424 4.81 -10.10 14.15
CA ASN A 424 4.52 -10.74 12.86
C ASN A 424 4.94 -9.89 11.67
N SER A 425 5.09 -8.56 11.86
CA SER A 425 5.49 -7.65 10.78
C SER A 425 6.87 -7.94 10.21
N ILE A 426 7.78 -8.44 11.04
CA ILE A 426 9.17 -8.76 10.66
C ILE A 426 9.45 -10.27 10.70
N ALA A 427 8.49 -11.10 11.09
CA ALA A 427 8.71 -12.52 11.33
C ALA A 427 9.22 -13.29 10.10
N ARG A 428 8.86 -12.87 8.88
CA ARG A 428 9.38 -13.47 7.63
C ARG A 428 10.84 -13.07 7.34
N THR A 429 11.29 -11.92 7.84
CA THR A 429 12.65 -11.39 7.63
C THR A 429 13.65 -11.94 8.64
N VAL A 430 13.19 -12.59 9.71
CA VAL A 430 14.03 -13.22 10.74
C VAL A 430 14.34 -14.69 10.43
N ARG A 431 13.59 -15.31 9.52
CA ARG A 431 13.82 -16.69 9.04
C ARG A 431 15.00 -16.70 8.07
#